data_AF-A0A3N7FTC2-F1
#
_entry.id   AF-A0A3N7FTC2-F1
#
_cell.length_a   1.000
_cell.length_b   1.000
_cell.length_c   1.000
_cell.angle_alpha   90.00
_cell.angle_beta   90.00
_cell.angle_gamma   90.00
#
_symmetry.space_group_name_H-M   'P 1'
#
loop_
_entity.id
_entity.type
_entity.pdbx_description
1 polymer ?
#
loop_
_entity_poly.entity_id
_entity_poly.type
_entity_poly.pdbx_seq_one_letter_code
_entity_poly.pdbx_strand_id
1 'polypeptide(L)'
;MKFLKRLRKAKLLPFQIYEGAVYMHQGKTYVVKELDISEKIALCYEANLHYYTKTRDYTDIDVLGGDIAYPPRAFKNQSSRTAAQALSCKVTTTWFGFYCIQRGSNKVLDTFDLSLPKYSYESQAVWIPVPQSIKKLVEEKQFSFRGGLHAASHALLNVVPLYLR
;
A
#
# COMPACT_ATOMS: atom_id res chain seq x y z
N MET A 1 25.48 -4.63 28.58
CA MET A 1 24.79 -5.68 27.81
C MET A 1 23.40 -5.16 27.44
N LYS A 2 23.12 -4.83 26.16
CA LYS A 2 21.78 -4.35 25.75
C LYS A 2 20.82 -5.54 25.76
N PHE A 3 19.79 -5.50 26.60
CA PHE A 3 18.78 -6.56 26.66
C PHE A 3 18.03 -6.63 25.33
N LEU A 4 18.11 -7.77 24.65
CA LEU A 4 17.29 -8.07 23.48
C LEU A 4 15.92 -8.56 23.98
N LYS A 5 14.87 -7.82 23.64
CA LYS A 5 13.48 -8.22 23.88
C LYS A 5 12.99 -9.03 22.68
N ARG A 6 12.47 -10.22 22.93
CA ARG A 6 11.82 -11.04 21.91
C ARG A 6 10.38 -10.56 21.72
N LEU A 7 10.05 -10.07 20.53
CA LEU A 7 8.68 -9.73 20.16
C LEU A 7 8.09 -10.87 19.34
N ARG A 8 7.10 -11.57 19.92
CA ARG A 8 6.19 -12.47 19.19
C ARG A 8 4.90 -11.71 18.91
N LYS A 9 4.67 -11.36 17.65
CA LYS A 9 3.38 -10.81 17.20
C LYS A 9 2.85 -11.65 16.04
N ALA A 10 1.64 -12.17 16.19
CA ALA A 10 0.96 -13.00 15.18
C ALA A 10 0.73 -12.29 13.82
N LYS A 11 0.84 -10.95 13.80
CA LYS A 11 0.75 -10.08 12.62
C LYS A 11 2.08 -9.36 12.37
N LEU A 12 3.16 -10.11 12.23
CA LEU A 12 4.43 -9.62 11.68
C LEU A 12 4.27 -9.46 10.18
N LEU A 13 3.51 -8.44 9.79
CA LEU A 13 3.50 -8.01 8.40
C LEU A 13 4.61 -6.97 8.22
N PRO A 14 5.34 -6.98 7.09
CA PRO A 14 6.53 -6.16 6.91
C PRO A 14 6.26 -4.64 6.85
N PHE A 15 4.99 -4.23 6.93
CA PHE A 15 4.59 -2.82 7.03
C PHE A 15 5.17 -2.09 8.25
N GLN A 16 5.47 -2.81 9.35
CA GLN A 16 5.93 -2.19 10.60
C GLN A 16 7.19 -2.80 11.19
N ILE A 17 7.52 -4.04 10.82
CA ILE A 17 8.63 -4.78 11.41
C ILE A 17 9.46 -5.38 10.28
N TYR A 18 10.71 -4.94 10.22
CA TYR A 18 11.76 -5.33 9.29
C TYR A 18 13.10 -5.04 9.95
N GLU A 19 14.19 -5.61 9.46
CA GLU A 19 15.52 -5.33 10.03
C GLU A 19 15.85 -3.83 9.92
N GLY A 20 16.24 -3.23 11.04
CA GLY A 20 16.44 -1.78 11.15
C GLY A 20 15.18 -0.96 11.47
N ALA A 21 13.99 -1.58 11.50
CA ALA A 21 12.76 -0.86 11.82
C ALA A 21 12.77 -0.30 13.25
N VAL A 22 12.28 0.93 13.38
CA VAL A 22 12.00 1.57 14.67
C VAL A 22 10.53 1.33 15.01
N TYR A 23 10.31 0.43 15.96
CA TYR A 23 8.99 0.02 16.41
C TYR A 23 8.67 0.63 17.78
N MET A 24 7.50 1.26 17.91
CA MET A 24 7.04 1.85 19.17
C MET A 24 6.00 0.94 19.84
N HIS A 25 6.18 0.69 21.14
CA HIS A 25 5.24 -0.09 21.93
C HIS A 25 5.12 0.48 23.34
N GLN A 26 3.90 0.90 23.71
CA GLN A 26 3.60 1.48 25.03
C GLN A 26 4.54 2.64 25.41
N GLY A 27 4.77 3.57 24.47
CA GLY A 27 5.65 4.73 24.67
C GLY A 27 7.16 4.44 24.60
N LYS A 28 7.55 3.17 24.59
CA LYS A 28 8.96 2.76 24.42
C LYS A 28 9.29 2.49 22.97
N THR A 29 10.50 2.85 22.58
CA THR A 29 11.00 2.68 21.21
C THR A 29 11.98 1.51 21.17
N TYR A 30 11.82 0.64 20.19
CA TYR A 30 12.62 -0.56 19.97
C TYR A 30 13.17 -0.54 18.55
N VAL A 31 14.43 -0.93 18.39
CA VAL A 31 15.01 -1.17 17.06
C VAL A 31 15.05 -2.66 16.81
N VAL A 32 14.52 -3.08 15.66
CA VAL A 32 14.57 -4.45 15.20
C VAL A 32 15.99 -4.74 14.71
N LYS A 33 16.65 -5.70 15.36
CA LYS A 33 17.99 -6.14 14.99
C LYS A 33 17.92 -7.25 13.95
N GLU A 34 17.07 -8.24 14.19
CA GLU A 34 16.95 -9.45 13.36
C GLU A 34 15.46 -9.81 13.25
N LEU A 35 15.03 -10.27 12.07
CA LEU A 35 13.67 -10.72 11.80
C LEU A 35 13.66 -12.14 11.23
N ASP A 36 13.10 -13.07 12.00
CA ASP A 36 12.73 -14.40 11.50
C ASP A 36 11.27 -14.39 11.03
N ILE A 37 11.11 -14.41 9.70
CA ILE A 37 9.79 -14.37 9.04
C ILE A 37 9.07 -15.73 9.21
N SER A 38 9.80 -16.84 9.19
CA SER A 38 9.23 -18.19 9.31
C SER A 38 8.61 -18.39 10.69
N GLU A 39 9.38 -18.07 11.72
CA GLU A 39 8.95 -18.21 13.12
C GLU A 39 8.06 -17.06 13.59
N LYS A 40 7.95 -15.99 12.79
CA LYS A 40 7.27 -14.74 13.18
C LYS A 40 7.84 -14.24 14.50
N ILE A 41 9.15 -14.04 14.54
CA ILE A 41 9.89 -13.52 15.70
C ILE A 41 10.80 -12.38 15.26
N ALA A 42 10.70 -11.25 15.95
CA ALA A 42 11.65 -10.17 15.83
C ALA A 42 12.47 -10.03 17.12
N LEU A 43 13.79 -9.96 16.97
CA LEU A 43 14.70 -9.61 18.06
C LEU A 43 14.94 -8.11 18.01
N CYS A 44 14.64 -7.43 19.11
CA CYS A 44 14.75 -5.98 19.18
C CYS A 44 15.44 -5.55 20.47
N TYR A 45 16.00 -4.35 20.48
CA TYR A 45 16.53 -3.72 21.69
C TYR A 45 15.87 -2.37 21.90
N GLU A 46 15.66 -2.00 23.17
CA GLU A 46 15.14 -0.68 23.53
C GLU A 46 16.19 0.39 23.17
N ALA A 47 15.75 1.46 22.53
CA ALA A 47 16.60 2.57 22.14
C ALA A 47 15.83 3.88 22.29
N ASN A 48 16.49 4.92 22.81
CA ASN A 48 15.96 6.27 22.80
C ASN A 48 16.41 6.96 21.50
N LEU A 49 15.49 7.14 20.56
CA LEU A 49 15.77 7.67 19.22
C LEU A 49 14.91 8.90 18.94
N HIS A 50 15.51 9.90 18.30
CA HIS A 50 14.83 11.11 17.83
C HIS A 50 14.29 10.97 16.40
N TYR A 51 14.23 9.75 15.86
CA TYR A 51 13.66 9.46 14.54
C TYR A 51 12.68 8.28 14.60
N TYR A 52 11.95 8.06 13.52
CA TYR A 52 11.14 6.87 13.27
C TYR A 52 11.45 6.34 11.86
N THR A 53 11.09 5.10 11.56
CA THR A 53 11.27 4.54 10.22
C THR A 53 9.96 4.43 9.46
N LYS A 54 10.01 4.62 8.15
CA LYS A 54 8.88 4.45 7.24
C LYS A 54 9.30 3.62 6.05
N THR A 55 8.55 2.57 5.73
CA THR A 55 8.84 1.71 4.57
C THR A 55 8.78 2.49 3.25
N ARG A 56 9.58 2.01 2.30
CA ARG A 56 9.50 2.32 0.88
C ARG A 56 8.96 1.07 0.20
N ASP A 57 7.73 1.18 -0.27
CA ASP A 57 6.99 0.08 -0.88
C ASP A 57 6.06 0.58 -1.98
N TYR A 58 5.62 -0.34 -2.82
CA TYR A 58 4.56 -0.13 -3.78
C TYR A 58 3.62 -1.33 -3.78
N THR A 59 2.37 -1.08 -4.16
CA THR A 59 1.32 -2.09 -4.25
C THR A 59 0.83 -2.18 -5.69
N ASP A 60 0.92 -3.37 -6.27
CA ASP A 60 0.32 -3.72 -7.54
C ASP A 60 -1.01 -4.43 -7.33
N ILE A 61 -1.97 -4.15 -8.21
CA ILE A 61 -3.28 -4.80 -8.22
C ILE A 61 -3.49 -5.36 -9.62
N ASP A 62 -3.39 -6.68 -9.73
CA ASP A 62 -3.62 -7.42 -10.96
C ASP A 62 -5.07 -7.91 -10.97
N VAL A 63 -5.93 -7.27 -11.75
CA VAL A 63 -7.32 -7.74 -11.91
C VAL A 63 -7.31 -8.97 -12.81
N LEU A 64 -7.68 -10.13 -12.26
CA LEU A 64 -7.68 -11.41 -12.97
C LEU A 64 -8.74 -11.38 -14.08
N GLY A 65 -8.31 -11.63 -15.32
CA GLY A 65 -9.15 -11.43 -16.51
C GLY A 65 -9.15 -9.99 -17.05
N GLY A 66 -8.34 -9.10 -16.47
CA GLY A 66 -8.09 -7.72 -16.91
C GLY A 66 -7.02 -7.57 -18.00
N ASP A 67 -6.42 -8.67 -18.48
CA ASP A 67 -5.61 -8.74 -19.70
C ASP A 67 -6.51 -8.45 -20.92
N ILE A 68 -6.91 -7.20 -21.06
CA ILE A 68 -7.60 -6.73 -22.25
C ILE A 68 -6.69 -5.71 -22.92
N ALA A 69 -5.72 -6.25 -23.67
CA ALA A 69 -5.01 -5.54 -24.74
C ALA A 69 -5.97 -5.02 -25.83
N TYR A 70 -7.24 -5.41 -25.77
CA TYR A 70 -8.33 -5.02 -26.66
C TYR A 70 -9.51 -4.47 -25.84
N PRO A 71 -10.43 -3.69 -26.41
CA PRO A 71 -11.65 -3.30 -25.71
C PRO A 71 -12.42 -4.55 -25.27
N PRO A 72 -12.94 -4.62 -24.04
CA PRO A 72 -13.76 -5.76 -23.63
C PRO A 72 -14.94 -5.90 -24.59
N ARG A 73 -15.04 -7.07 -25.24
CA ARG A 73 -16.30 -7.49 -25.86
C ARG A 73 -17.35 -7.40 -24.77
N ALA A 74 -18.43 -6.66 -25.03
CA ALA A 74 -19.50 -6.37 -24.09
C ALA A 74 -19.73 -7.55 -23.14
N PHE A 75 -19.44 -7.36 -21.85
CA PHE A 75 -19.72 -8.38 -20.85
C PHE A 75 -21.23 -8.61 -20.87
N LYS A 76 -21.65 -9.89 -20.91
CA LYS A 76 -23.07 -10.29 -21.04
C LYS A 76 -23.99 -9.70 -19.96
N ASN A 77 -23.43 -9.13 -18.90
CA ASN A 77 -24.13 -8.50 -17.77
C ASN A 77 -23.82 -7.00 -17.60
N GLN A 78 -23.36 -6.29 -18.64
CA GLN A 78 -23.25 -4.83 -18.57
C GLN A 78 -24.64 -4.23 -18.39
N SER A 79 -24.91 -3.68 -17.21
CA SER A 79 -26.00 -2.74 -17.01
C SER A 79 -25.77 -1.56 -17.96
N SER A 80 -26.76 -1.22 -18.78
CA SER A 80 -26.70 -0.10 -19.74
C SER A 80 -26.45 1.27 -19.10
N ARG A 81 -26.38 1.35 -17.76
CA ARG A 81 -26.22 2.58 -16.98
C ARG A 81 -24.81 2.84 -16.47
N THR A 82 -23.89 1.87 -16.49
CA THR A 82 -22.52 2.09 -15.97
C THR A 82 -21.48 1.21 -16.65
N ALA A 83 -20.26 1.76 -16.77
CA ALA A 83 -19.09 1.02 -17.24
C ALA A 83 -18.33 0.29 -16.12
N ALA A 84 -18.80 0.38 -14.87
CA ALA A 84 -18.18 -0.27 -13.72
C ALA A 84 -18.18 -1.80 -13.85
N GLN A 85 -17.09 -2.43 -13.43
CA GLN A 85 -16.89 -3.88 -13.47
C GLN A 85 -16.33 -4.37 -12.14
N ALA A 86 -16.71 -5.59 -11.74
CA ALA A 86 -16.24 -6.24 -10.52
C ALA A 86 -15.64 -7.61 -10.88
N LEU A 87 -14.37 -7.83 -10.51
CA LEU A 87 -13.62 -9.05 -10.81
C LEU A 87 -12.68 -9.41 -9.66
N SER A 88 -12.29 -10.68 -9.61
CA SER A 88 -11.20 -11.11 -8.72
C SER A 88 -9.91 -10.38 -9.06
N CYS A 89 -9.10 -10.09 -8.04
CA CYS A 89 -7.80 -9.49 -8.24
C CYS A 89 -6.77 -10.08 -7.28
N LYS A 90 -5.52 -10.04 -7.70
CA LYS A 90 -4.37 -10.33 -6.86
C LYS A 90 -3.72 -9.01 -6.46
N VAL A 91 -3.62 -8.76 -5.16
CA VAL A 91 -2.94 -7.60 -4.61
C VAL A 91 -1.56 -8.03 -4.16
N THR A 92 -0.51 -7.32 -4.61
CA THR A 92 0.89 -7.62 -4.28
C THR A 92 1.58 -6.38 -3.74
N THR A 93 2.16 -6.46 -2.54
CA THR A 93 3.02 -5.41 -1.99
C THR A 93 4.48 -5.83 -2.05
N THR A 94 5.33 -4.92 -2.54
CA THR A 94 6.77 -5.10 -2.61
C THR A 94 7.47 -4.00 -1.81
N TRP A 95 8.28 -4.40 -0.83
CA TRP A 95 9.14 -3.49 -0.07
C TRP A 95 10.54 -3.48 -0.68
N PHE A 96 11.08 -2.29 -0.88
CA PHE A 96 12.41 -2.10 -1.47
C PHE A 96 13.33 -1.23 -0.62
N GLY A 97 12.84 -0.65 0.48
CA GLY A 97 13.66 0.17 1.36
C GLY A 97 12.90 0.72 2.56
N PHE A 98 13.54 1.62 3.28
CA PHE A 98 12.90 2.47 4.28
C PHE A 98 13.64 3.80 4.46
N TYR A 99 12.95 4.79 5.03
CA TYR A 99 13.51 6.07 5.44
C TYR A 99 13.69 6.12 6.94
N CYS A 100 14.75 6.77 7.41
CA CYS A 100 14.86 7.29 8.77
C CYS A 100 14.37 8.74 8.76
N ILE A 101 13.30 9.04 9.51
CA ILE A 101 12.64 10.34 9.50
C ILE A 101 12.74 10.96 10.90
N GLN A 102 13.31 12.16 10.98
CA GLN A 102 13.44 12.89 12.24
C GLN A 102 12.06 13.24 12.81
N ARG A 103 11.87 12.98 14.10
CA ARG A 103 10.64 13.35 14.82
C ARG A 103 10.54 14.87 14.91
N GLY A 104 9.33 15.40 14.74
CA GLY A 104 9.05 16.84 14.80
C GLY A 104 9.25 17.56 13.46
N SER A 105 10.44 17.45 12.86
CA SER A 105 10.74 18.14 11.58
C SER A 105 10.27 17.38 10.33
N ASN A 106 10.03 16.06 10.44
CA ASN A 106 9.76 15.16 9.33
C ASN A 106 10.84 15.15 8.23
N LYS A 107 12.06 15.61 8.55
CA LYS A 107 13.19 15.55 7.63
C LYS A 107 13.66 14.11 7.48
N VAL A 108 13.85 13.67 6.23
CA VAL A 108 14.53 12.40 5.94
C VAL A 108 16.00 12.56 6.31
N LEU A 109 16.44 11.79 7.30
CA LEU A 109 17.83 11.73 7.76
C LEU A 109 18.64 10.78 6.91
N ASP A 110 18.05 9.65 6.54
CA ASP A 110 18.74 8.57 5.85
C ASP A 110 17.76 7.70 5.06
N THR A 111 18.29 6.96 4.09
CA THR A 111 17.55 6.04 3.23
C THR A 111 18.32 4.74 3.10
N PHE A 112 17.62 3.64 3.35
CA PHE A 112 18.19 2.30 3.24
C PHE A 112 17.39 1.48 2.23
N ASP A 113 18.08 0.55 1.58
CA ASP A 113 17.46 -0.48 0.77
C ASP A 113 17.14 -1.70 1.63
N LEU A 114 16.09 -2.42 1.23
CA LEU A 114 15.51 -3.50 2.00
C LEU A 114 14.99 -4.54 1.03
N SER A 115 15.38 -5.79 1.23
CA SER A 115 14.89 -6.91 0.43
C SER A 115 14.05 -7.81 1.32
N LEU A 116 12.72 -7.65 1.21
CA LEU A 116 11.76 -8.48 1.93
C LEU A 116 10.93 -9.28 0.94
N PRO A 117 10.43 -10.46 1.34
CA PRO A 117 9.53 -11.22 0.49
C PRO A 117 8.28 -10.39 0.18
N LYS A 118 7.84 -10.49 -1.08
CA LYS A 118 6.58 -9.88 -1.52
C LYS A 118 5.41 -10.50 -0.74
N TYR A 119 4.42 -9.68 -0.42
CA TYR A 119 3.19 -10.13 0.20
C TYR A 119 2.05 -10.03 -0.81
N SER A 120 1.48 -11.18 -1.17
CA SER A 120 0.35 -11.25 -2.08
C SER A 120 -0.87 -11.91 -1.45
N TYR A 121 -2.06 -11.44 -1.81
CA TYR A 121 -3.33 -12.07 -1.45
C TYR A 121 -4.38 -11.86 -2.55
N GLU A 122 -5.32 -12.80 -2.64
CA GLU A 122 -6.46 -12.71 -3.55
C GLU A 122 -7.57 -11.88 -2.91
N SER A 123 -8.26 -11.08 -3.72
CA SER A 123 -9.35 -10.20 -3.31
C SER A 123 -10.34 -9.98 -4.46
N GLN A 124 -11.26 -9.03 -4.29
CA GLN A 124 -12.17 -8.56 -5.32
C GLN A 124 -11.94 -7.07 -5.55
N ALA A 125 -11.88 -6.67 -6.81
CA ALA A 125 -11.74 -5.27 -7.21
C ALA A 125 -12.96 -4.83 -8.02
N VAL A 126 -13.40 -3.60 -7.76
CA VAL A 126 -14.31 -2.86 -8.64
C VAL A 126 -13.51 -1.78 -9.34
N TRP A 127 -13.63 -1.70 -10.66
CA TRP A 127 -12.93 -0.71 -11.47
C TRP A 127 -13.86 -0.11 -12.52
N ILE A 128 -13.57 1.14 -12.92
CA ILE A 128 -14.34 1.88 -13.91
C ILE A 128 -13.36 2.33 -15.00
N PRO A 129 -13.46 1.82 -16.23
CA PRO A 129 -12.65 2.32 -17.33
C PRO A 129 -13.03 3.77 -17.62
N VAL A 130 -12.04 4.64 -17.68
CA VAL A 130 -12.23 6.03 -18.08
C VAL A 130 -11.93 6.13 -19.58
N PRO A 131 -12.92 6.48 -20.43
CA PRO A 131 -12.70 6.56 -21.87
C PRO A 131 -11.60 7.55 -22.24
N GLN A 132 -10.81 7.23 -23.27
CA GLN A 132 -9.73 8.10 -23.75
C GLN A 132 -10.25 9.47 -24.24
N SER A 133 -11.50 9.54 -24.71
CA SER A 133 -12.16 10.80 -25.08
C SER A 133 -12.30 11.76 -23.90
N ILE A 134 -12.59 11.24 -22.71
CA ILE A 134 -12.68 12.04 -21.48
C ILE A 134 -11.30 12.57 -21.11
N LYS A 135 -10.26 11.74 -21.20
CA LYS A 135 -8.88 12.17 -20.95
C LYS A 135 -8.50 13.35 -21.87
N LYS A 136 -8.73 13.21 -23.18
CA LYS A 136 -8.46 14.26 -24.17
C LYS A 136 -9.21 15.55 -23.85
N LEU A 137 -10.51 15.46 -23.57
CA LEU A 137 -11.34 16.63 -23.25
C LEU A 137 -10.86 17.39 -22.00
N VAL A 138 -10.41 16.66 -20.98
CA VAL A 138 -9.88 17.26 -19.74
C VAL A 138 -8.55 17.97 -20.01
N GLU A 139 -7.66 17.34 -20.78
CA GLU A 139 -6.36 17.89 -21.15
C GLU A 139 -6.50 19.11 -22.10
N GLU A 140 -7.43 19.08 -23.06
CA GLU A 140 -7.75 20.21 -23.94
C GLU A 140 -8.19 21.45 -23.16
N LYS A 141 -8.92 21.24 -22.05
CA LYS A 141 -9.34 22.31 -21.13
C LYS A 141 -8.25 22.73 -20.14
N GLN A 142 -7.02 22.26 -20.30
CA GLN A 142 -5.87 22.55 -19.41
C GLN A 142 -6.11 22.13 -17.95
N PHE A 143 -6.96 21.12 -17.72
CA PHE A 143 -7.16 20.53 -16.40
C PHE A 143 -6.28 19.31 -16.19
N SER A 144 -5.94 19.01 -14.93
CA SER A 144 -5.16 17.82 -14.59
C SER A 144 -6.04 16.56 -14.63
N PHE A 145 -5.83 15.71 -15.64
CA PHE A 145 -6.51 14.40 -15.71
C PHE A 145 -6.25 13.55 -14.47
N ARG A 146 -4.99 13.47 -14.02
CA ARG A 146 -4.61 12.76 -12.79
C ARG A 146 -5.27 13.35 -11.55
N GLY A 147 -5.32 14.68 -11.45
CA GLY A 147 -6.02 15.37 -10.36
C GLY A 147 -7.52 15.07 -10.34
N GLY A 148 -8.18 15.08 -11.50
CA GLY A 148 -9.58 14.72 -11.64
C GLY A 148 -9.87 13.27 -11.25
N LEU A 149 -9.05 12.32 -11.70
CA LEU A 149 -9.16 10.91 -11.28
C LEU A 149 -8.98 10.73 -9.78
N HIS A 150 -8.01 11.44 -9.18
CA HIS A 150 -7.78 11.40 -7.75
C HIS A 150 -8.99 11.95 -6.95
N ALA A 151 -9.56 13.07 -7.39
CA ALA A 151 -10.77 13.64 -6.80
C ALA A 151 -11.97 12.69 -6.92
N ALA A 152 -12.18 12.08 -8.08
CA ALA A 152 -13.23 11.08 -8.30
C ALA A 152 -13.06 9.84 -7.42
N SER A 153 -11.82 9.36 -7.25
CA SER A 153 -11.50 8.26 -6.33
C SER A 153 -11.85 8.60 -4.88
N HIS A 154 -11.51 9.80 -4.42
CA HIS A 154 -11.91 10.26 -3.09
C HIS A 154 -13.44 10.34 -2.94
N ALA A 155 -14.14 10.86 -3.93
CA ALA A 155 -15.61 10.89 -3.90
C ALA A 155 -16.19 9.47 -3.77
N LEU A 156 -15.72 8.51 -4.57
CA LEU A 156 -16.17 7.11 -4.49
C LEU A 156 -15.85 6.49 -3.12
N LEU A 157 -14.65 6.69 -2.58
CA LEU A 157 -14.25 6.14 -1.28
C LEU A 157 -15.17 6.60 -0.15
N ASN A 158 -15.70 7.82 -0.23
CA ASN A 158 -16.61 8.38 0.78
C ASN A 158 -18.07 7.99 0.54
N VAL A 159 -18.50 7.87 -0.72
CA VAL A 159 -19.91 7.61 -1.06
C VAL A 159 -20.25 6.13 -0.99
N VAL A 160 -19.39 5.25 -1.52
CA VAL A 160 -19.67 3.80 -1.63
C VAL A 160 -20.05 3.15 -0.29
N PRO A 161 -19.36 3.42 0.84
CA PRO A 161 -19.73 2.83 2.14
C PRO A 161 -21.14 3.19 2.63
N LEU A 162 -21.77 4.25 2.10
CA LEU A 162 -23.14 4.64 2.48
C LEU A 162 -24.20 3.73 1.85
N TYR A 163 -23.85 3.04 0.77
CA TYR A 163 -24.78 2.20 -0.02
C TYR A 163 -24.48 0.71 0.07
N LEU A 164 -23.25 0.33 0.43
CA LEU A 164 -22.90 -1.06 0.72
C LEU A 164 -23.18 -1.34 2.19
N ARG A 165 -24.28 -2.07 2.46
CA ARG A 165 -24.60 -2.64 3.77
C ARG A 165 -24.30 -4.13 3.79
#